data_AF-A0A2X0XZ43-F1
#
_entry.id   AF-A0A2X0XZ43-F1
#
_cell.length_a   1.000
_cell.length_b   1.000
_cell.length_c   1.000
_cell.angle_alpha   90.00
_cell.angle_beta   90.00
_cell.angle_gamma   90.00
#
_symmetry.space_group_name_H-M   'P 1'
#
loop_
_entity.id
_entity.type
_entity.pdbx_description
1 polymer ?
#
loop_
_entity_poly.entity_id
_entity_poly.type
_entity_poly.pdbx_seq_one_letter_code
_entity_poly.pdbx_strand_id
1 'polypeptide(L)'
;MAALPIPANQYFNDFSFDLIEYEVKRKKVIVGNFKGLLNKDENGRHIAFLMDASILPGDVLTASHQSFVIRSIEHDHYNGTPELLKAYY
;
A
#
# COMPACT_ATOMS: atom_id res chain seq x y z
N MET A 1 -4.12 -16.15 3.95
CA MET A 1 -3.67 -16.02 2.55
C MET A 1 -4.86 -15.59 1.73
N ALA A 2 -4.94 -14.32 1.34
CA ALA A 2 -6.05 -13.82 0.53
C ALA A 2 -5.66 -13.90 -0.96
N ALA A 3 -6.51 -14.56 -1.75
CA ALA A 3 -6.42 -14.55 -3.19
C ALA A 3 -7.26 -13.38 -3.71
N LEU A 4 -6.66 -12.49 -4.50
CA LEU A 4 -7.39 -11.41 -5.13
C LEU A 4 -8.34 -11.97 -6.19
N PRO A 5 -9.59 -11.50 -6.27
CA PRO A 5 -10.54 -11.91 -7.32
C PRO A 5 -10.25 -11.25 -8.67
N ILE A 6 -9.48 -10.15 -8.66
CA ILE A 6 -9.11 -9.35 -9.84
C ILE A 6 -7.64 -8.92 -9.76
N PRO A 7 -6.98 -8.63 -10.90
CA PRO A 7 -5.61 -8.15 -10.91
C PRO A 7 -5.48 -6.84 -10.13
N ALA A 8 -4.38 -6.66 -9.40
CA ALA A 8 -4.16 -5.42 -8.62
C ALA A 8 -4.20 -4.17 -9.51
N ASN A 9 -3.67 -4.26 -10.74
CA ASN A 9 -3.70 -3.15 -11.68
C ASN A 9 -5.14 -2.75 -12.07
N GLN A 10 -6.06 -3.72 -12.21
CA GLN A 10 -7.46 -3.44 -12.54
C GLN A 10 -8.20 -2.84 -11.34
N TYR A 11 -7.90 -3.30 -10.12
CA TYR A 11 -8.39 -2.70 -8.88
C TYR A 11 -7.96 -1.22 -8.76
N PHE A 12 -6.69 -0.91 -8.97
CA PHE A 12 -6.20 0.48 -8.90
C PHE A 12 -6.78 1.37 -9.98
N ASN A 13 -7.07 0.82 -11.17
CA ASN A 13 -7.67 1.58 -12.26
C ASN A 13 -9.13 1.93 -11.97
N ASP A 14 -9.89 0.98 -11.41
CA ASP A 14 -11.29 1.18 -11.03
C ASP A 14 -11.45 2.20 -9.90
N PHE A 15 -10.45 2.29 -9.00
CA PHE A 15 -10.40 3.29 -7.92
C PHE A 15 -9.36 4.39 -8.16
N SER A 16 -9.05 4.69 -9.42
CA SER A 16 -8.03 5.68 -9.79
C SER A 16 -8.33 7.09 -9.27
N PHE A 17 -9.60 7.40 -8.98
CA PHE A 17 -10.05 8.66 -8.39
C PHE A 17 -9.78 8.78 -6.88
N ASP A 18 -9.63 7.65 -6.17
CA ASP A 18 -9.30 7.60 -4.73
C ASP A 18 -7.81 7.29 -4.49
N LEU A 19 -7.01 7.29 -5.56
CA LEU A 19 -5.58 7.01 -5.48
C LEU A 19 -4.83 8.21 -4.90
N ILE A 20 -4.19 8.01 -3.74
CA ILE A 20 -3.43 9.06 -3.05
C ILE A 20 -1.93 8.79 -3.23
N GLU A 21 -1.17 9.84 -3.51
CA GLU A 21 0.29 9.74 -3.53
C GLU A 21 0.86 9.84 -2.11
N TYR A 22 1.64 8.84 -1.73
CA TYR A 22 2.33 8.75 -0.45
C TYR A 22 3.84 8.84 -0.67
N GLU A 23 4.47 9.77 0.04
CA GLU A 23 5.91 9.86 0.16
C GLU A 23 6.39 8.87 1.23
N VAL A 24 7.21 7.89 0.85
CA VAL A 24 7.80 6.91 1.77
C VAL A 24 9.09 7.48 2.34
N LYS A 25 9.15 7.61 3.66
CA LYS A 25 10.36 8.00 4.40
C LYS A 25 10.89 6.84 5.23
N ARG A 26 12.14 6.45 4.97
CA ARG A 26 12.88 5.47 5.77
C ARG A 26 13.99 6.18 6.53
N LYS A 27 13.95 6.13 7.86
CA LYS A 27 14.97 6.78 8.72
C LYS A 27 15.25 8.25 8.34
N LYS A 28 14.19 9.02 8.02
CA LYS A 28 14.22 10.43 7.57
C LYS A 28 14.74 10.67 6.14
N VAL A 29 15.01 9.63 5.37
CA VAL A 29 15.35 9.72 3.94
C VAL A 29 14.13 9.36 3.11
N ILE A 30 13.81 10.16 2.09
CA ILE A 30 12.75 9.86 1.13
C ILE A 30 13.22 8.70 0.26
N VAL A 31 12.52 7.56 0.34
CA VAL A 31 12.78 6.35 -0.46
C VAL A 31 12.16 6.49 -1.84
N GLY A 32 11.00 7.14 -1.91
CA GLY A 32 10.26 7.36 -3.14
C GLY A 32 8.81 7.72 -2.87
N ASN A 33 8.09 8.02 -3.95
CA ASN A 33 6.67 8.32 -3.90
C ASN A 33 5.92 7.19 -4.58
N PHE A 34 4.90 6.66 -3.90
CA PHE A 34 4.08 5.57 -4.41
C PHE A 34 2.62 5.93 -4.27
N LYS A 35 1.83 5.56 -5.28
CA LYS A 35 0.39 5.74 -5.22
C LYS A 35 -0.23 4.56 -4.48
N GLY A 36 -0.96 4.88 -3.43
CA GLY A 36 -1.63 3.92 -2.58
C GLY A 36 -3.11 4.22 -2.45
N LEU A 37 -3.87 3.19 -2.12
CA LEU A 37 -5.29 3.30 -1.88
C LEU A 37 -5.56 2.99 -0.41
N LEU A 38 -6.18 3.94 0.29
CA LEU A 38 -6.51 3.76 1.70
C LEU A 38 -7.74 2.86 1.82
N ASN A 39 -7.57 1.71 2.45
CA ASN A 39 -8.62 0.72 2.62
C ASN A 39 -8.68 0.22 4.07
N LYS A 40 -9.74 -0.49 4.42
CA LYS A 40 -9.94 -1.09 5.74
C LYS A 40 -10.48 -2.49 5.58
N ASP A 41 -9.82 -3.45 6.20
CA ASP A 41 -10.25 -4.85 6.30
C ASP A 41 -10.40 -5.29 7.76
N GLU A 42 -10.54 -6.60 7.97
CA GLU A 42 -10.66 -7.23 9.29
C GLU A 42 -9.41 -7.05 10.16
N ASN A 43 -8.23 -6.90 9.55
CA ASN A 43 -6.96 -6.68 10.24
C ASN A 43 -6.73 -5.20 10.58
N GLY A 44 -7.48 -4.29 9.98
CA GLY A 44 -7.49 -2.87 10.33
C GLY A 44 -7.45 -1.96 9.11
N ARG A 45 -7.04 -0.71 9.34
CA ARG A 45 -6.79 0.25 8.25
C ARG A 45 -5.43 -0.05 7.64
N HIS A 46 -5.38 -0.10 6.32
CA HIS A 46 -4.15 -0.29 5.57
C HIS A 46 -4.15 0.61 4.35
N ILE A 47 -2.97 0.83 3.81
CA ILE A 47 -2.81 1.46 2.50
C ILE A 47 -2.32 0.36 1.56
N ALA A 48 -3.13 0.08 0.56
CA ALA A 48 -2.82 -0.89 -0.47
C ALA A 48 -1.93 -0.22 -1.53
N PHE A 49 -0.87 -0.90 -1.94
CA PHE A 49 0.10 -0.47 -2.96
C PHE A 49 0.29 -1.57 -3.98
N LEU A 50 0.68 -1.20 -5.20
CA LEU A 50 1.19 -2.17 -6.18
C LEU A 50 2.51 -2.76 -5.69
N MET A 51 2.79 -4.01 -6.06
CA MET A 51 3.95 -4.76 -5.55
C MET A 51 5.32 -4.12 -5.89
N ASP A 52 5.37 -3.20 -6.86
CA ASP A 52 6.57 -2.42 -7.18
C ASP A 52 6.96 -1.41 -6.08
N ALA A 53 6.09 -1.21 -5.07
CA ALA A 53 6.36 -0.30 -3.97
C ALA A 53 7.34 -0.89 -2.95
N SER A 54 8.52 -0.28 -2.82
CA SER A 54 9.58 -0.70 -1.90
C SER A 54 9.34 -0.25 -0.45
N ILE A 55 8.19 -0.61 0.12
CA ILE A 55 7.74 -0.23 1.48
C ILE A 55 8.14 -1.32 2.47
N LEU A 56 8.65 -0.92 3.64
CA LEU A 56 9.03 -1.83 4.72
C LEU A 56 8.39 -1.45 6.06
N PRO A 57 8.20 -2.40 6.99
CA PRO A 57 7.80 -2.07 8.35
C PRO A 57 8.79 -1.10 9.00
N GLY A 58 8.26 -0.05 9.64
CA GLY A 58 9.02 1.06 10.20
C GLY A 58 9.21 2.26 9.27
N ASP A 59 8.81 2.15 8.00
CA ASP A 59 8.74 3.30 7.11
C ASP A 59 7.58 4.23 7.50
N VAL A 60 7.73 5.52 7.19
CA VAL A 60 6.71 6.54 7.42
C VAL A 60 6.17 6.99 6.07
N LEU A 61 4.89 6.73 5.83
CA LEU A 61 4.16 7.25 4.67
C LEU A 61 3.61 8.63 4.99
N THR A 62 3.94 9.63 4.20
CA THR A 62 3.38 10.98 4.32
C THR A 62 2.49 11.27 3.11
N ALA A 63 1.24 11.64 3.34
CA ALA A 63 0.34 12.14 2.29
C ALA A 63 -0.29 13.45 2.75
N SER A 64 -0.13 14.50 1.93
CA SER A 64 -0.64 15.87 2.13
C SER A 64 -0.37 16.47 3.52
N HIS A 65 -1.13 16.07 4.55
CA HIS A 65 -1.03 16.55 5.93
C HIS A 65 -1.02 15.43 6.98
N GLN A 66 -1.03 14.16 6.58
CA GLN A 66 -1.02 13.02 7.49
C GLN A 66 0.23 12.18 7.29
N SER A 67 0.73 11.62 8.39
CA SER A 67 1.84 10.68 8.38
C SER A 67 1.43 9.39 9.07
N PHE A 68 1.75 8.26 8.45
CA PHE A 68 1.37 6.92 8.87
C PHE A 68 2.65 6.10 9.03
N VAL A 69 2.88 5.57 10.24
CA VAL A 69 4.04 4.72 10.50
C VAL A 69 3.63 3.28 10.23
N ILE A 70 4.27 2.63 9.26
CA ILE A 70 3.94 1.27 8.90
C ILE A 70 4.40 0.31 10.00
N ARG A 71 3.46 -0.48 10.51
CA ARG A 71 3.69 -1.49 11.56
C ARG A 71 3.91 -2.87 10.98
N SER A 72 3.13 -3.23 9.97
CA SER A 72 3.17 -4.53 9.33
C SER A 72 2.80 -4.42 7.86
N ILE A 73 3.27 -5.40 7.10
CA ILE A 73 2.98 -5.51 5.67
C ILE A 73 2.44 -6.91 5.42
N GLU A 74 1.34 -6.98 4.68
CA GLU A 74 0.85 -8.24 4.13
C GLU A 74 0.87 -8.15 2.60
N HIS A 75 0.99 -9.32 1.96
CA HIS A 75 0.95 -9.42 0.51
C HIS A 75 -0.26 -10.24 0.10
N ASP A 76 -1.01 -9.69 -0.83
CA ASP A 76 -2.14 -10.34 -1.45
C ASP A 76 -1.71 -10.86 -2.83
N HIS A 77 -2.12 -12.09 -3.11
CA HIS A 77 -1.70 -12.79 -4.32
C HIS A 77 -2.86 -12.84 -5.31
N TYR A 78 -2.60 -12.45 -6.55
CA TYR A 78 -3.49 -12.75 -7.67
C TYR A 78 -2.90 -13.91 -8.46
N ASN A 79 -3.66 -14.99 -8.62
CA ASN A 79 -3.23 -16.18 -9.36
C ASN A 79 -1.87 -16.79 -8.90
N GLY A 80 -1.57 -16.69 -7.59
CA GLY A 80 -0.31 -17.16 -6.99
C GLY A 80 0.83 -16.15 -7.02
N THR A 81 0.73 -15.07 -7.79
CA THR A 81 1.73 -14.00 -7.86
C THR A 81 1.40 -12.91 -6.85
N PRO A 82 2.36 -12.43 -6.02
CA PRO A 82 2.14 -11.27 -5.18
C PRO A 82 1.98 -10.04 -6.08
N GLU A 83 0.78 -9.46 -6.11
CA GLU A 83 0.48 -8.28 -6.93
C GLU A 83 0.14 -7.05 -6.10
N LEU A 84 -0.20 -7.25 -4.82
CA LEU A 84 -0.68 -6.20 -3.94
C LEU A 84 0.03 -6.25 -2.59
N LEU A 85 0.49 -5.09 -2.13
CA LEU A 85 1.12 -4.89 -0.84
C LEU A 85 0.16 -4.09 0.05
N LYS A 86 -0.23 -4.64 1.19
CA LYS A 86 -1.04 -3.96 2.21
C LYS A 86 -0.13 -3.48 3.32
N ALA A 87 0.02 -2.18 3.47
CA ALA A 87 0.80 -1.56 4.54
C ALA A 87 -0.13 -1.10 5.67
N TYR A 88 -0.08 -1.78 6.81
CA TYR A 88 -0.87 -1.45 8.00
C TYR A 88 -0.12 -0.45 8.88
N TYR A 89 -0.84 0.52 9.45
CA TYR A 89 -0.27 1.63 10.23
C TYR A 89 -0.91 1.83 11.61
#